data_AF-A0A1Z5R1U4-F1
#
_entry.id   AF-A0A1Z5R1U4-F1
#
_cell.length_a   1.000
_cell.length_b   1.000
_cell.length_c   1.000
_cell.angle_alpha   90.00
_cell.angle_beta   90.00
_cell.angle_gamma   90.00
#
_symmetry.space_group_name_H-M   'P 1'
#
loop_
_entity.id
_entity.type
_entity.pdbx_description
1 polymer ?
#
loop_
_entity_poly.entity_id
_entity_poly.type
_entity_poly.pdbx_seq_one_letter_code
_entity_poly.pdbx_strand_id
1 'polypeptide(L)'
;ERGLSVDRYTFLTYLCYLTYAPLYIAGPIVGYNAFAAQLEVPQKNYSFAQISLYGLRWILNFLIMEGMTHFFHYNAFVVSRLWQHLSPFEIFIISYGVLNFMWLKFFLIWRYFRFWSLVGGVETPENMPRCINNCHDLESFWKSWHASFNRWLVRYLYIPLGGSRRKLLSIWVIFTFVAVWHDLEWKLVSWAWLTCLFFVPEILVKSLSNKFQASSSLGILVHREFKAIAGAVTISCLMVANLVGYVVGPSGIKVLLSKMAGKDAMPALAYIFTTFYVGVKVIAHYSISFTICALFTDSWIER
;
A
#
# COMPACT_ATOMS: atom_id res chain seq x y z
N GLU A 1 -11.91 19.88 0.70
CA GLU A 1 -12.29 20.46 -0.61
C GLU A 1 -13.03 21.75 -0.36
N ARG A 2 -12.75 22.81 -1.12
CA ARG A 2 -13.55 24.05 -1.04
C ARG A 2 -14.95 23.79 -1.61
N GLY A 3 -15.94 24.53 -1.13
CA GLY A 3 -17.25 24.59 -1.77
C GLY A 3 -17.13 25.21 -3.16
N LEU A 4 -17.97 24.76 -4.08
CA LEU A 4 -18.13 25.41 -5.38
C LEU A 4 -19.29 26.41 -5.32
N SER A 5 -19.36 27.31 -6.29
CA SER A 5 -20.52 28.16 -6.48
C SER A 5 -21.76 27.33 -6.84
N VAL A 6 -22.96 27.80 -6.46
CA VAL A 6 -24.20 27.00 -6.51
C VAL A 6 -24.55 26.54 -7.92
N ASP A 7 -24.24 27.36 -8.93
CA ASP A 7 -24.38 27.09 -10.36
C ASP A 7 -23.59 25.87 -10.83
N ARG A 8 -22.62 25.38 -10.04
CA ARG A 8 -21.79 24.21 -10.37
C ARG A 8 -22.39 22.89 -9.95
N TYR A 9 -23.50 22.91 -9.22
CA TYR A 9 -24.23 21.71 -8.83
C TYR A 9 -25.34 21.41 -9.85
N THR A 10 -24.95 21.20 -11.11
CA THR A 10 -25.90 20.83 -12.19
C THR A 10 -25.98 19.32 -12.35
N PHE A 11 -27.13 18.83 -12.83
CA PHE A 11 -27.31 17.42 -13.16
C PHE A 11 -26.31 16.94 -14.22
N LEU A 12 -25.99 17.78 -15.21
CA LEU A 12 -25.03 17.45 -16.25
C LEU A 12 -23.62 17.27 -15.69
N THR A 13 -23.14 18.19 -14.85
CA THR A 13 -21.83 18.08 -14.21
C THR A 13 -21.75 16.85 -13.30
N TYR A 14 -22.85 16.53 -12.60
CA TYR A 14 -22.97 15.32 -11.81
C TYR A 14 -22.87 14.05 -12.67
N LEU A 15 -23.58 14.00 -13.81
CA LEU A 15 -23.48 12.88 -14.73
C LEU A 15 -22.06 12.73 -15.28
N CYS A 16 -21.41 13.82 -15.68
CA CYS A 16 -20.00 13.81 -16.10
C CYS A 16 -19.07 13.25 -15.02
N TYR A 17 -19.28 13.61 -13.75
CA TYR A 17 -18.52 13.07 -12.62
C TYR A 17 -18.71 11.55 -12.47
N LEU A 18 -19.96 11.08 -12.55
CA LEU A 18 -20.28 9.66 -12.41
C LEU A 18 -19.76 8.82 -13.58
N THR A 19 -19.80 9.34 -14.81
CA THR A 19 -19.48 8.59 -16.03
C THR A 19 -18.11 8.93 -16.61
N TYR A 20 -17.25 9.62 -15.87
CA TYR A 20 -15.91 9.96 -16.34
C TYR A 20 -15.06 8.68 -16.51
N ALA A 21 -14.87 8.25 -17.75
CA ALA A 21 -14.30 6.94 -18.08
C ALA A 21 -12.97 6.62 -17.36
N PRO A 22 -12.00 7.54 -17.24
CA PRO A 22 -10.76 7.26 -16.51
C PRO A 22 -10.96 6.92 -15.02
N LEU A 23 -12.04 7.38 -14.38
CA LEU A 23 -12.29 7.15 -12.95
C LEU A 23 -13.45 6.19 -12.68
N TYR A 24 -14.17 5.77 -13.71
CA TYR A 24 -15.39 4.97 -13.58
C TYR A 24 -15.16 3.55 -13.04
N ILE A 25 -14.14 2.83 -13.54
CA ILE A 25 -13.94 1.42 -13.21
C ILE A 25 -13.04 1.24 -11.99
N ALA A 26 -11.79 1.70 -12.09
CA ALA A 26 -10.80 1.51 -11.03
C ALA A 26 -9.81 2.69 -10.94
N GLY A 27 -10.23 3.88 -11.37
CA GLY A 27 -9.38 5.05 -11.24
C GLY A 27 -9.29 5.56 -9.79
N PRO A 28 -8.36 6.47 -9.50
CA PRO A 28 -8.25 7.05 -8.17
C PRO A 28 -9.52 7.80 -7.76
N ILE A 29 -9.88 7.69 -6.48
CA ILE A 29 -11.08 8.31 -5.94
C ILE A 29 -10.88 9.83 -5.81
N VAL A 30 -11.77 10.58 -6.44
CA VAL A 30 -11.82 12.04 -6.38
C VAL A 30 -13.21 12.48 -5.94
N GLY A 31 -13.30 13.45 -5.05
CA GLY A 31 -14.59 14.02 -4.64
C GLY A 31 -15.19 14.90 -5.72
N TYR A 32 -16.51 15.00 -5.76
CA TYR A 32 -17.25 15.82 -6.74
C TYR A 32 -16.68 17.23 -6.89
N ASN A 33 -16.48 17.94 -5.76
CA ASN A 33 -15.98 19.32 -5.80
C ASN A 33 -14.58 19.42 -6.42
N ALA A 34 -13.71 18.42 -6.17
CA ALA A 34 -12.36 18.40 -6.74
C ALA A 34 -12.37 18.06 -8.24
N PHE A 35 -13.30 17.22 -8.70
CA PHE A 35 -13.48 16.94 -10.13
C PHE A 35 -14.08 18.14 -10.87
N ALA A 36 -15.20 18.68 -10.39
CA ALA A 36 -15.92 19.76 -11.03
C ALA A 36 -15.10 21.06 -11.10
N ALA A 37 -14.25 21.34 -10.10
CA ALA A 37 -13.32 22.47 -10.14
C ALA A 37 -12.35 22.41 -11.34
N GLN A 38 -11.97 21.19 -11.77
CA GLN A 38 -10.98 20.97 -12.83
C GLN A 38 -11.58 20.99 -14.24
N LEU A 39 -12.91 20.95 -14.38
CA LEU A 39 -13.56 20.97 -15.70
C LEU A 39 -13.46 22.32 -16.40
N GLU A 40 -13.47 23.42 -15.66
CA GLU A 40 -13.32 24.78 -16.23
C GLU A 40 -11.87 25.25 -16.24
N VAL A 41 -11.13 24.89 -15.20
CA VAL A 41 -9.71 25.20 -15.07
C VAL A 41 -8.95 23.89 -14.94
N PRO A 42 -8.65 23.20 -16.07
CA PRO A 42 -7.82 22.01 -16.06
C PRO A 42 -6.50 22.30 -15.33
N GLN A 43 -6.07 21.38 -14.46
CA GLN A 43 -4.81 21.54 -13.75
C GLN A 43 -3.66 21.45 -14.74
N LYS A 44 -2.79 22.47 -14.75
CA LYS A 44 -1.60 22.55 -15.62
C LYS A 44 -0.30 22.16 -14.90
N ASN A 45 -0.41 21.41 -13.80
CA ASN A 45 0.73 21.03 -12.96
C ASN A 45 1.71 20.10 -13.69
N TYR A 46 1.26 19.45 -14.78
CA TYR A 46 2.07 18.53 -15.57
C TYR A 46 2.18 19.00 -17.03
N SER A 47 3.42 19.07 -17.51
CA SER A 47 3.69 19.26 -18.93
C SER A 47 3.41 17.99 -19.73
N PHE A 48 3.21 18.13 -21.03
CA PHE A 48 3.07 16.99 -21.94
C PHE A 48 4.24 16.01 -21.83
N ALA A 49 5.47 16.51 -21.69
CA ALA A 49 6.65 15.67 -21.50
C ALA A 49 6.59 14.85 -20.21
N GLN A 50 6.08 15.42 -19.10
CA GLN A 50 5.92 14.70 -17.84
C GLN A 50 4.83 13.62 -17.93
N ILE A 51 3.71 13.90 -18.60
CA ILE A 51 2.63 12.92 -18.81
C ILE A 51 3.13 11.77 -19.72
N SER A 52 3.84 12.09 -20.80
CA SER A 52 4.44 11.08 -21.68
C SER A 52 5.46 10.21 -20.95
N LEU A 53 6.31 10.80 -20.10
CA LEU A 53 7.25 10.05 -19.27
C LEU A 53 6.52 9.16 -18.24
N TYR A 54 5.41 9.64 -17.67
CA TYR A 54 4.56 8.85 -16.77
C TYR A 54 4.00 7.60 -17.49
N GLY A 55 3.51 7.77 -18.72
CA GLY A 55 3.05 6.66 -19.58
C GLY A 55 4.18 5.69 -19.94
N LEU A 56 5.37 6.20 -20.30
CA LEU A 56 6.54 5.36 -20.58
C LEU A 56 6.94 4.52 -19.36
N ARG A 57 6.98 5.13 -18.17
CA ARG A 57 7.25 4.40 -16.91
C ARG A 57 6.22 3.30 -16.69
N TRP A 58 4.93 3.58 -16.94
CA TRP A 58 3.89 2.57 -16.85
C TRP A 58 4.16 1.36 -17.76
N ILE A 59 4.55 1.59 -19.02
CA ILE A 59 4.90 0.53 -19.98
C ILE A 59 6.08 -0.29 -19.47
N LEU A 60 7.15 0.36 -19.00
CA LEU A 60 8.31 -0.34 -18.45
C LEU A 60 7.94 -1.21 -17.24
N ASN A 61 7.10 -0.69 -16.35
CA ASN A 61 6.63 -1.42 -15.17
C ASN A 61 5.71 -2.59 -15.55
N PHE A 62 4.94 -2.45 -16.63
CA PHE A 62 4.13 -3.52 -17.19
C PHE A 62 5.01 -4.65 -17.72
N LEU A 63 6.07 -4.33 -18.50
CA LEU A 63 7.03 -5.32 -18.99
C LEU A 63 7.76 -6.04 -17.84
N ILE A 64 8.06 -5.32 -16.75
CA ILE A 64 8.63 -5.93 -15.55
C ILE A 64 7.65 -6.90 -14.91
N MET A 65 6.35 -6.54 -14.80
CA MET A 65 5.32 -7.45 -14.29
C MET A 65 5.21 -8.70 -15.17
N GLU A 66 5.16 -8.55 -16.50
CA GLU A 66 5.11 -9.66 -17.44
C GLU A 66 6.31 -10.61 -17.26
N GLY A 67 7.53 -10.06 -17.22
CA GLY A 67 8.74 -10.83 -16.92
C GLY A 67 8.66 -11.53 -15.57
N MET A 68 8.23 -10.82 -14.52
CA MET A 68 8.06 -11.42 -13.19
C MET A 68 7.07 -12.58 -13.20
N THR A 69 5.92 -12.46 -13.88
CA THR A 69 4.92 -13.53 -13.94
C THR A 69 5.34 -14.71 -14.81
N HIS A 70 6.23 -14.47 -15.79
CA HIS A 70 6.79 -15.52 -16.63
C HIS A 70 7.84 -16.36 -15.89
N PHE A 71 8.70 -15.74 -15.08
CA PHE A 71 9.79 -16.44 -14.38
C PHE A 71 9.45 -16.90 -12.97
N PHE A 72 8.49 -16.25 -12.30
CA PHE A 72 8.16 -16.53 -10.91
C PHE A 72 6.68 -16.90 -10.77
N HIS A 73 6.41 -18.19 -10.60
CA HIS A 73 5.05 -18.73 -10.53
C HIS A 73 4.46 -18.73 -9.11
N TYR A 74 4.64 -17.64 -8.35
CA TYR A 74 4.14 -17.53 -6.97
C TYR A 74 2.64 -17.83 -6.85
N ASN A 75 1.82 -17.34 -7.79
CA ASN A 75 0.37 -17.59 -7.80
C ASN A 75 0.03 -19.06 -8.07
N ALA A 76 0.84 -19.78 -8.85
CA ALA A 76 0.61 -21.20 -9.13
C ALA A 76 0.77 -22.06 -7.86
N PHE A 77 1.75 -21.74 -7.00
CA PHE A 77 1.92 -22.42 -5.71
C PHE A 77 0.72 -22.22 -4.77
N VAL A 78 0.08 -21.04 -4.84
CA VAL A 78 -1.12 -20.74 -4.07
C VAL A 78 -2.30 -21.58 -4.57
N VAL A 79 -2.59 -21.51 -5.87
CA VAL A 79 -3.74 -22.19 -6.49
C VAL A 79 -3.64 -23.71 -6.38
N SER A 80 -2.45 -24.27 -6.62
CA SER A 80 -2.20 -25.72 -6.53
C SER A 80 -2.13 -26.25 -5.09
N ARG A 81 -2.10 -25.37 -4.07
CA ARG A 81 -1.86 -25.70 -2.66
C ARG A 81 -0.52 -26.42 -2.40
N LEU A 82 0.41 -26.41 -3.35
CA LEU A 82 1.75 -26.98 -3.19
C LEU A 82 2.53 -26.35 -2.03
N TRP A 83 2.17 -25.13 -1.61
CA TRP A 83 2.74 -24.47 -0.44
C TRP A 83 2.69 -25.33 0.84
N GLN A 84 1.76 -26.28 0.95
CA GLN A 84 1.66 -27.20 2.10
C GLN A 84 2.85 -28.16 2.20
N HIS A 85 3.54 -28.44 1.10
CA HIS A 85 4.71 -29.32 1.07
C HIS A 85 6.04 -28.58 1.18
N LEU A 86 6.00 -27.25 1.14
CA LEU A 86 7.19 -26.42 1.19
C LEU A 86 7.70 -26.23 2.62
N SER A 87 8.99 -25.95 2.72
CA SER A 87 9.67 -25.53 3.94
C SER A 87 9.20 -24.14 4.39
N PRO A 88 9.38 -23.78 5.68
CA PRO A 88 9.08 -22.43 6.17
C PRO A 88 9.72 -21.33 5.31
N PHE A 89 10.99 -21.51 4.94
CA PHE A 89 11.75 -20.55 4.14
C PHE A 89 11.13 -20.31 2.75
N GLU A 90 10.76 -21.37 2.04
CA GLU A 90 10.12 -21.28 0.73
C GLU A 90 8.73 -20.62 0.82
N ILE A 91 7.95 -20.95 1.85
CA ILE A 91 6.65 -20.32 2.11
C ILE A 91 6.83 -18.81 2.26
N PHE A 92 7.88 -18.36 2.96
CA PHE A 92 8.16 -16.93 3.09
C PHE A 92 8.55 -16.26 1.78
N ILE A 93 9.40 -16.89 0.97
CA ILE A 93 9.79 -16.37 -0.35
C ILE A 93 8.54 -16.20 -1.23
N ILE A 94 7.66 -17.20 -1.27
CA ILE A 94 6.40 -17.12 -2.02
C ILE A 94 5.52 -16.01 -1.46
N SER A 95 5.40 -15.90 -0.14
CA SER A 95 4.59 -14.85 0.51
C SER A 95 5.07 -13.44 0.15
N TYR A 96 6.39 -13.24 0.16
CA TYR A 96 7.00 -11.98 -0.25
C TYR A 96 6.79 -11.71 -1.74
N GLY A 97 6.93 -12.72 -2.59
CA GLY A 97 6.67 -12.65 -4.03
C GLY A 97 5.22 -12.26 -4.34
N VAL A 98 4.24 -12.93 -3.72
CA VAL A 98 2.80 -12.61 -3.86
C VAL A 98 2.53 -11.18 -3.43
N LEU A 99 3.11 -10.73 -2.32
CA LEU A 99 2.91 -9.37 -1.81
C LEU A 99 3.46 -8.30 -2.77
N ASN A 100 4.66 -8.49 -3.31
CA ASN A 100 5.25 -7.57 -4.30
C ASN A 100 4.48 -7.61 -5.63
N PHE A 101 4.05 -8.79 -6.07
CA PHE A 101 3.19 -8.94 -7.24
C PHE A 101 1.87 -8.18 -7.06
N MET A 102 1.21 -8.34 -5.91
CA MET A 102 -0.01 -7.61 -5.60
C MET A 102 0.20 -6.10 -5.62
N TRP A 103 1.28 -5.61 -5.01
CA TRP A 103 1.64 -4.19 -5.06
C TRP A 103 1.79 -3.72 -6.50
N LEU A 104 2.59 -4.41 -7.32
CA LEU A 104 2.85 -4.03 -8.71
C LEU A 104 1.60 -4.10 -9.59
N LYS A 105 0.76 -5.11 -9.39
CA LYS A 105 -0.53 -5.27 -10.08
C LYS A 105 -1.45 -4.07 -9.84
N PHE A 106 -1.68 -3.71 -8.58
CA PHE A 106 -2.56 -2.57 -8.25
C PHE A 106 -1.93 -1.23 -8.62
N PHE A 107 -0.61 -1.11 -8.45
CA PHE A 107 0.16 0.02 -8.94
C PHE A 107 -0.09 0.24 -10.44
N LEU A 108 0.02 -0.78 -11.29
CA LEU A 108 -0.23 -0.68 -12.72
C LEU A 108 -1.68 -0.32 -13.05
N ILE A 109 -2.66 -0.98 -12.43
CA ILE A 109 -4.08 -0.69 -12.68
C ILE A 109 -4.38 0.78 -12.38
N TRP A 110 -4.03 1.26 -11.19
CA TRP A 110 -4.37 2.63 -10.79
C TRP A 110 -3.58 3.70 -11.57
N ARG A 111 -2.32 3.43 -11.90
CA ARG A 111 -1.53 4.32 -12.76
C ARG A 111 -2.08 4.42 -14.17
N TYR A 112 -2.59 3.32 -14.74
CA TYR A 112 -3.20 3.33 -16.07
C TYR A 112 -4.39 4.31 -16.11
N PHE A 113 -5.30 4.18 -15.15
CA PHE A 113 -6.46 5.07 -15.06
C PHE A 113 -6.06 6.52 -14.74
N ARG A 114 -5.08 6.73 -13.87
CA ARG A 114 -4.52 8.06 -13.60
C ARG A 114 -3.89 8.68 -14.85
N PHE A 115 -3.15 7.93 -15.66
CA PHE A 115 -2.56 8.42 -16.91
C PHE A 115 -3.62 9.00 -17.83
N TRP A 116 -4.70 8.27 -18.09
CA TRP A 116 -5.80 8.76 -18.93
C TRP A 116 -6.54 9.94 -18.31
N SER A 117 -6.64 9.99 -16.98
CA SER A 117 -7.18 11.16 -16.28
C SER A 117 -6.31 12.41 -16.51
N LEU A 118 -4.99 12.27 -16.43
CA LEU A 118 -4.04 13.36 -16.70
C LEU A 118 -4.09 13.82 -18.15
N VAL A 119 -4.18 12.89 -19.11
CA VAL A 119 -4.40 13.22 -20.53
C VAL A 119 -5.70 14.00 -20.72
N GLY A 120 -6.75 13.64 -19.97
CA GLY A 120 -8.03 14.35 -19.94
C GLY A 120 -8.04 15.66 -19.13
N GLY A 121 -6.90 16.11 -18.61
CA GLY A 121 -6.78 17.37 -17.86
C GLY A 121 -7.31 17.33 -16.42
N VAL A 122 -7.63 16.14 -15.90
CA VAL A 122 -8.09 15.94 -14.51
C VAL A 122 -6.96 15.30 -13.72
N GLU A 123 -6.39 16.07 -12.80
CA GLU A 123 -5.40 15.57 -11.86
C GLU A 123 -6.06 14.76 -10.74
N THR A 124 -5.54 13.55 -10.55
CA THR A 124 -5.95 12.65 -9.49
C THR A 124 -4.78 12.26 -8.58
N PRO A 125 -5.04 11.88 -7.32
CA PRO A 125 -4.00 11.38 -6.43
C PRO A 125 -3.29 10.14 -6.99
N GLU A 126 -1.97 10.06 -6.83
CA GLU A 126 -1.25 8.81 -7.03
C GLU A 126 -1.63 7.83 -5.92
N ASN A 127 -2.01 6.60 -6.30
CA ASN A 127 -2.53 5.62 -5.36
C ASN A 127 -1.46 4.74 -4.73
N MET A 128 -0.28 4.64 -5.35
CA MET A 128 0.87 3.90 -4.81
C MET A 128 2.14 4.77 -4.83
N PRO A 129 2.17 5.89 -4.09
CA PRO A 129 3.33 6.80 -4.05
C PRO A 129 4.57 6.17 -3.42
N ARG A 130 4.44 5.06 -2.67
CA ARG A 130 5.57 4.36 -2.05
C ARG A 130 5.53 2.87 -2.36
N CYS A 131 6.72 2.32 -2.58
CA CYS A 131 6.90 0.87 -2.61
C CYS A 131 6.77 0.31 -1.20
N ILE A 132 6.25 -0.92 -1.11
CA ILE A 132 6.07 -1.62 0.17
C ILE A 132 7.37 -1.74 0.97
N ASN A 133 8.50 -1.94 0.26
CA ASN A 133 9.82 -2.08 0.87
C ASN A 133 10.42 -0.76 1.36
N ASN A 134 9.77 0.38 1.07
CA ASN A 134 10.16 1.72 1.53
C ASN A 134 9.27 2.24 2.67
N CYS A 135 8.39 1.39 3.23
CA CYS A 135 7.54 1.76 4.34
C CYS A 135 8.18 1.34 5.66
N HIS A 136 8.36 2.29 6.59
CA HIS A 136 8.98 2.04 7.89
C HIS A 136 7.97 1.71 9.00
N ASP A 137 6.69 1.89 8.72
CA ASP A 137 5.59 1.69 9.65
C ASP A 137 4.29 1.40 8.89
N LEU A 138 3.37 0.66 9.50
CA LEU A 138 2.09 0.25 8.91
C LEU A 138 1.21 1.46 8.61
N GLU A 139 1.21 2.49 9.47
CA GLU A 139 0.42 3.69 9.22
C GLU A 139 0.84 4.39 7.92
N SER A 140 2.15 4.56 7.71
CA SER A 140 2.72 5.10 6.46
C SER A 140 2.40 4.20 5.28
N PHE A 141 2.52 2.88 5.44
CA PHE A 141 2.15 1.92 4.40
C PHE A 141 0.70 2.11 3.96
N TRP A 142 -0.27 2.07 4.88
CA TRP A 142 -1.70 2.15 4.56
C TRP A 142 -2.15 3.54 4.09
N LYS A 143 -1.42 4.61 4.44
CA LYS A 143 -1.61 5.94 3.82
C LYS A 143 -1.13 5.99 2.38
N SER A 144 -0.10 5.21 2.05
CA SER A 144 0.48 5.12 0.71
C SER A 144 -0.13 4.01 -0.16
N TRP A 145 -0.78 3.02 0.43
CA TRP A 145 -1.50 1.98 -0.31
C TRP A 145 -2.90 2.45 -0.61
N HIS A 146 -3.26 2.52 -1.89
CA HIS A 146 -4.55 3.03 -2.35
C HIS A 146 -4.85 4.43 -1.79
N ALA A 147 -3.90 5.35 -1.91
CA ALA A 147 -3.91 6.62 -1.19
C ALA A 147 -5.19 7.46 -1.38
N SER A 148 -5.83 7.44 -2.55
CA SER A 148 -7.12 8.12 -2.76
C SER A 148 -8.25 7.52 -1.92
N PHE A 149 -8.31 6.19 -1.81
CA PHE A 149 -9.26 5.50 -0.95
C PHE A 149 -8.94 5.71 0.53
N ASN A 150 -7.67 5.74 0.92
CA ASN A 150 -7.29 6.14 2.28
C ASN A 150 -7.81 7.54 2.63
N ARG A 151 -7.65 8.53 1.74
CA ARG A 151 -8.20 9.88 1.93
C ARG A 151 -9.72 9.87 2.06
N TRP A 152 -10.41 9.04 1.28
CA TRP A 152 -11.85 8.85 1.37
C TRP A 152 -12.27 8.27 2.73
N LEU A 153 -11.62 7.17 3.16
CA LEU A 153 -11.86 6.54 4.46
C LEU A 153 -11.60 7.50 5.61
N VAL A 154 -10.52 8.30 5.53
CA VAL A 154 -10.21 9.29 6.55
C VAL A 154 -11.32 10.33 6.67
N ARG A 155 -11.80 10.85 5.54
CA ARG A 155 -12.83 11.89 5.51
C ARG A 155 -14.20 11.41 5.94
N TYR A 156 -14.64 10.25 5.45
CA TYR A 156 -16.02 9.80 5.58
C TYR A 156 -16.24 8.76 6.69
N LEU A 157 -15.19 8.09 7.17
CA LEU A 157 -15.30 7.15 8.29
C LEU A 157 -14.46 7.62 9.49
N TYR A 158 -13.15 7.80 9.33
CA TYR A 158 -12.25 8.03 10.47
C TYR A 158 -12.57 9.30 11.26
N ILE A 159 -12.75 10.44 10.57
CA ILE A 159 -13.07 11.73 11.21
C ILE A 159 -14.44 11.66 11.91
N PRO A 160 -15.53 11.22 11.25
CA PRO A 160 -16.83 11.04 11.92
C PRO A 160 -16.81 10.09 13.13
N LEU A 161 -15.97 9.06 13.12
CA LEU A 161 -15.82 8.12 14.25
C LEU A 161 -15.05 8.70 15.46
N GLY A 162 -14.63 9.97 15.42
CA GLY A 162 -13.91 10.65 16.49
C GLY A 162 -12.40 10.75 16.26
N GLY A 163 -11.91 10.36 15.08
CA GLY A 163 -10.53 10.50 14.65
C GLY A 163 -9.53 9.96 15.66
N SER A 164 -8.49 10.75 15.95
CA SER A 164 -7.39 10.34 16.83
C SER A 164 -7.81 10.05 18.28
N ARG A 165 -8.97 10.56 18.75
CA ARG A 165 -9.47 10.27 20.10
C ARG A 165 -9.94 8.83 20.26
N ARG A 166 -10.38 8.19 19.17
CA ARG A 166 -10.87 6.81 19.15
C ARG A 166 -10.06 5.93 18.18
N LYS A 167 -8.77 6.23 18.00
CA LYS A 167 -7.90 5.62 16.96
C LYS A 167 -8.00 4.09 16.92
N LEU A 168 -7.94 3.42 18.06
CA LEU A 168 -8.05 1.95 18.11
C LEU A 168 -9.39 1.46 17.57
N LEU A 169 -10.51 1.95 18.09
CA LEU A 169 -11.86 1.58 17.63
C LEU A 169 -12.04 1.91 16.14
N SER A 170 -11.62 3.09 15.71
CA SER A 170 -11.75 3.53 14.31
C SER A 170 -11.01 2.61 13.36
N ILE A 171 -9.82 2.11 13.73
CA ILE A 171 -9.05 1.17 12.88
C ILE A 171 -9.82 -0.14 12.68
N TRP A 172 -10.37 -0.73 13.74
CA TRP A 172 -11.16 -1.97 13.63
C TRP A 172 -12.39 -1.79 12.71
N VAL A 173 -13.12 -0.70 12.88
CA VAL A 173 -14.30 -0.40 12.05
C VAL A 173 -13.89 -0.17 10.58
N ILE A 174 -12.84 0.63 10.35
CA ILE A 174 -12.38 0.95 8.99
C ILE A 174 -11.87 -0.30 8.28
N PHE A 175 -11.00 -1.11 8.89
CA PHE A 175 -10.48 -2.30 8.24
C PHE A 175 -11.55 -3.38 8.01
N THR A 176 -12.53 -3.48 8.90
CA THR A 176 -13.70 -4.35 8.67
C THR A 176 -14.53 -3.86 7.48
N PHE A 177 -14.77 -2.54 7.38
CA PHE A 177 -15.41 -1.96 6.21
C PHE A 177 -14.61 -2.21 4.93
N VAL A 178 -13.27 -2.06 4.96
CA VAL A 178 -12.41 -2.34 3.82
C VAL A 178 -12.50 -3.80 3.37
N ALA A 179 -12.53 -4.76 4.31
CA ALA A 179 -12.72 -6.16 3.98
C ALA A 179 -14.06 -6.40 3.26
N VAL A 180 -15.16 -5.91 3.85
CA VAL A 180 -16.52 -6.05 3.28
C VAL A 180 -16.68 -5.31 1.95
N TRP A 181 -16.02 -4.16 1.79
CA TRP A 181 -16.00 -3.40 0.55
C TRP A 181 -15.32 -4.15 -0.59
N HIS A 182 -14.31 -4.97 -0.28
CA HIS A 182 -13.65 -5.83 -1.26
C HIS A 182 -14.49 -7.06 -1.61
N ASP A 183 -14.87 -7.86 -0.61
CA ASP A 183 -15.76 -9.02 -0.75
C ASP A 183 -16.19 -9.57 0.62
N LEU A 184 -17.31 -10.26 0.70
CA LEU A 184 -17.77 -10.94 1.93
C LEU A 184 -17.13 -12.33 2.06
N GLU A 185 -15.80 -12.37 2.06
CA GLU A 185 -15.03 -13.60 2.25
C GLU A 185 -14.29 -13.62 3.60
N TRP A 186 -14.36 -14.74 4.31
CA TRP A 186 -13.68 -14.92 5.61
C TRP A 186 -12.16 -14.71 5.56
N LYS A 187 -11.53 -14.97 4.41
CA LYS A 187 -10.10 -14.74 4.21
C LYS A 187 -9.75 -13.25 4.29
N LEU A 188 -10.60 -12.37 3.74
CA LEU A 188 -10.42 -10.91 3.76
C LEU A 188 -10.70 -10.34 5.15
N VAL A 189 -11.72 -10.84 5.85
CA VAL A 189 -12.00 -10.45 7.23
C VAL A 189 -10.83 -10.85 8.15
N SER A 190 -10.29 -12.06 7.99
CA SER A 190 -9.14 -12.54 8.75
C SER A 190 -7.89 -11.69 8.48
N TRP A 191 -7.65 -11.33 7.22
CA TRP A 191 -6.58 -10.41 6.82
C TRP A 191 -6.73 -9.02 7.47
N ALA A 192 -7.95 -8.47 7.49
CA ALA A 192 -8.23 -7.16 8.05
C ALA A 192 -8.01 -7.12 9.56
N TRP A 193 -8.52 -8.13 10.28
CA TRP A 193 -8.36 -8.21 11.74
C TRP A 193 -6.92 -8.50 12.15
N LEU A 194 -6.21 -9.35 11.40
CA LEU A 194 -4.79 -9.58 11.63
C LEU A 194 -3.97 -8.30 11.40
N THR A 195 -4.32 -7.51 10.38
CA THR A 195 -3.73 -6.18 10.15
C THR A 195 -4.02 -5.24 11.32
N CYS A 196 -5.24 -5.23 11.86
CA CYS A 196 -5.59 -4.43 13.04
C CYS A 196 -4.75 -4.82 14.26
N LEU A 197 -4.53 -6.11 14.48
CA LEU A 197 -3.66 -6.61 15.55
C LEU A 197 -2.22 -6.10 15.39
N PHE A 198 -1.68 -6.10 14.17
CA PHE A 198 -0.34 -5.58 13.90
C PHE A 198 -0.22 -4.06 14.08
N PHE A 199 -1.32 -3.31 13.93
CA PHE A 199 -1.35 -1.87 14.23
C PHE A 199 -1.21 -1.55 15.72
N VAL A 200 -1.67 -2.43 16.62
CA VAL A 200 -1.72 -2.13 18.06
C VAL A 200 -0.33 -1.85 18.65
N PRO A 201 0.69 -2.71 18.47
CA PRO A 201 2.04 -2.44 18.97
C PRO A 201 2.62 -1.14 18.42
N GLU A 202 2.42 -0.86 17.13
CA GLU A 202 2.92 0.37 16.51
C GLU A 202 2.30 1.63 17.14
N ILE A 203 0.99 1.61 17.40
CA ILE A 203 0.29 2.74 18.03
C ILE A 203 0.81 2.97 19.46
N LEU A 204 1.01 1.89 20.22
CA LEU A 204 1.56 1.96 21.58
C LEU A 204 2.97 2.55 21.55
N VAL A 205 3.84 2.04 20.67
CA VAL A 205 5.21 2.52 20.49
C VAL A 205 5.24 4.00 20.10
N LYS A 206 4.45 4.42 19.10
CA LYS A 206 4.38 5.83 18.67
C LYS A 206 3.84 6.74 19.79
N SER A 207 2.87 6.28 20.57
CA SER A 207 2.34 7.02 21.71
C SER A 207 3.39 7.24 22.81
N LEU A 208 4.30 6.28 23.01
CA LEU A 208 5.40 6.38 23.97
C LEU A 208 6.60 7.18 23.41
N SER A 209 6.85 7.06 22.11
CA SER A 209 8.03 7.62 21.42
C SER A 209 7.92 9.12 21.10
N ASN A 210 6.70 9.68 20.96
CA ASN A 210 6.48 11.10 20.64
C ASN A 210 7.08 12.12 21.64
N LYS A 211 7.72 11.66 22.72
CA LYS A 211 8.46 12.48 23.69
C LYS A 211 9.97 12.53 23.46
N PHE A 212 10.53 11.71 22.57
CA PHE A 212 11.97 11.66 22.30
C PHE A 212 12.30 12.30 20.95
N GLN A 213 12.77 13.55 20.98
CA GLN A 213 13.50 14.15 19.86
C GLN A 213 15.00 13.97 20.11
N ALA A 214 15.63 13.09 19.33
CA ALA A 214 17.07 12.90 19.38
C ALA A 214 17.79 14.11 18.78
N SER A 215 18.42 14.93 19.63
CA SER A 215 19.25 16.07 19.22
C SER A 215 20.76 15.74 19.11
N SER A 216 21.19 14.58 19.64
CA SER A 216 22.58 14.13 19.60
C SER A 216 22.88 13.25 18.38
N SER A 217 24.14 13.22 17.93
CA SER A 217 24.61 12.37 16.84
C SER A 217 24.37 10.88 17.10
N LEU A 218 24.58 10.42 18.34
CA LEU A 218 24.25 9.06 18.77
C LEU A 218 22.75 8.81 18.71
N GLY A 219 21.92 9.77 19.12
CA GLY A 219 20.47 9.66 19.06
C GLY A 219 19.94 9.56 17.63
N ILE A 220 20.54 10.27 16.67
CA ILE A 220 20.22 10.15 15.24
C ILE A 220 20.55 8.74 14.72
N LEU A 221 21.69 8.18 15.12
CA LEU A 221 22.08 6.82 14.71
C LEU A 221 21.12 5.77 15.30
N VAL A 222 20.82 5.85 16.60
CA VAL A 222 19.85 4.97 17.26
C VAL A 222 18.46 5.08 16.62
N HIS A 223 18.02 6.27 16.27
CA HIS A 223 16.75 6.49 15.58
C HIS A 223 16.71 5.84 14.19
N ARG A 224 17.83 5.89 13.45
CA ARG A 224 17.95 5.21 12.16
C ARG A 224 17.86 3.69 12.31
N GLU A 225 18.52 3.13 13.31
CA GLU A 225 18.43 1.69 13.63
C GLU A 225 17.00 1.28 13.98
N PHE A 226 16.33 2.09 14.80
CA PHE A 226 14.95 1.85 15.18
C PHE A 226 14.02 1.86 13.97
N LYS A 227 14.18 2.81 13.04
CA LYS A 227 13.42 2.86 11.78
C LYS A 227 13.67 1.65 10.89
N ALA A 228 14.91 1.16 10.82
CA ALA A 228 15.24 -0.02 10.03
C ALA A 228 14.58 -1.28 10.60
N ILE A 229 14.64 -1.46 11.92
CA ILE A 229 13.96 -2.55 12.64
C ILE A 229 12.44 -2.44 12.43
N ALA A 230 11.86 -1.25 12.61
CA ALA A 230 10.44 -1.02 12.41
C ALA A 230 9.98 -1.34 10.98
N GLY A 231 10.78 -0.98 9.97
CA GLY A 231 10.52 -1.34 8.57
C GLY A 231 10.56 -2.85 8.34
N ALA A 232 11.55 -3.56 8.88
CA ALA A 232 11.64 -5.02 8.78
C ALA A 232 10.45 -5.72 9.45
N VAL A 233 10.04 -5.25 10.63
CA VAL A 233 8.82 -5.72 11.33
C VAL A 233 7.59 -5.45 10.47
N THR A 234 7.47 -4.24 9.91
CA THR A 234 6.33 -3.84 9.06
C THR A 234 6.19 -4.76 7.84
N ILE A 235 7.26 -4.98 7.09
CA ILE A 235 7.25 -5.88 5.92
C ILE A 235 6.86 -7.29 6.33
N SER A 236 7.42 -7.79 7.44
CA SER A 236 7.10 -9.11 7.99
C SER A 236 5.62 -9.24 8.37
N CYS A 237 5.05 -8.25 9.05
CA CYS A 237 3.63 -8.19 9.40
C CYS A 237 2.74 -8.19 8.15
N LEU A 238 3.06 -7.36 7.15
CA LEU A 238 2.31 -7.30 5.90
C LEU A 238 2.37 -8.62 5.14
N MET A 239 3.53 -9.30 5.12
CA MET A 239 3.67 -10.62 4.54
C MET A 239 2.81 -11.67 5.26
N VAL A 240 2.84 -11.70 6.59
CA VAL A 240 2.05 -12.66 7.37
C VAL A 240 0.55 -12.40 7.18
N ALA A 241 0.12 -11.13 7.20
CA ALA A 241 -1.26 -10.77 6.91
C ALA A 241 -1.66 -11.24 5.50
N ASN A 242 -0.84 -10.96 4.49
CA ASN A 242 -1.09 -11.33 3.11
C ASN A 242 -1.13 -12.85 2.90
N LEU A 243 -0.23 -13.58 3.54
CA LEU A 243 -0.18 -15.04 3.53
C LEU A 243 -1.49 -15.63 4.08
N VAL A 244 -1.98 -15.13 5.22
CA VAL A 244 -3.26 -15.57 5.78
C VAL A 244 -4.44 -15.20 4.87
N GLY A 245 -4.44 -13.98 4.32
CA GLY A 245 -5.54 -13.45 3.51
C GLY A 245 -5.69 -14.06 2.12
N TYR A 246 -4.56 -14.36 1.46
CA TYR A 246 -4.56 -14.66 0.02
C TYR A 246 -3.89 -15.99 -0.34
N VAL A 247 -3.13 -16.61 0.57
CA VAL A 247 -2.42 -17.87 0.28
C VAL A 247 -3.01 -19.05 1.05
N VAL A 248 -3.13 -18.90 2.37
CA VAL A 248 -3.44 -19.99 3.31
C VAL A 248 -4.93 -20.04 3.64
N GLY A 249 -5.56 -18.87 3.79
CA GLY A 249 -6.93 -18.74 4.28
C GLY A 249 -7.09 -19.13 5.76
N PRO A 250 -8.28 -18.96 6.35
CA PRO A 250 -8.52 -19.23 7.77
C PRO A 250 -8.28 -20.70 8.16
N SER A 251 -8.64 -21.64 7.27
CA SER A 251 -8.50 -23.08 7.50
C SER A 251 -7.05 -23.55 7.52
N GLY A 252 -6.15 -22.88 6.80
CA GLY A 252 -4.74 -23.24 6.74
C GLY A 252 -3.89 -22.64 7.87
N ILE A 253 -4.43 -21.72 8.70
CA ILE A 253 -3.67 -21.06 9.78
C ILE A 253 -3.04 -22.08 10.72
N LYS A 254 -3.77 -23.13 11.11
CA LYS A 254 -3.24 -24.19 11.98
C LYS A 254 -2.04 -24.91 11.38
N VAL A 255 -2.09 -25.20 10.06
CA VAL A 255 -1.00 -25.84 9.32
C VAL A 255 0.20 -24.91 9.20
N LEU A 256 -0.04 -23.63 8.99
CA LEU A 256 1.03 -22.63 8.96
C LEU A 256 1.71 -22.55 10.34
N LEU A 257 0.93 -22.44 11.42
CA LEU A 257 1.46 -22.36 12.78
C LEU A 257 2.26 -23.61 13.17
N SER A 258 1.81 -24.81 12.81
CA SER A 258 2.56 -26.03 13.09
C SER A 258 3.89 -26.08 12.33
N LYS A 259 3.93 -25.62 11.08
CA LYS A 259 5.18 -25.47 10.32
C LYS A 259 6.10 -24.40 10.92
N MET A 260 5.54 -23.28 11.40
CA MET A 260 6.30 -22.22 12.05
C MET A 260 6.80 -22.61 13.46
N ALA A 261 6.21 -23.63 14.08
CA ALA A 261 6.70 -24.21 15.33
C ALA A 261 7.83 -25.24 15.11
N GLY A 262 8.13 -25.59 13.86
CA GLY A 262 9.23 -26.49 13.50
C GLY A 262 10.61 -25.88 13.77
N LYS A 263 11.62 -26.73 14.00
CA LYS A 263 13.00 -26.30 14.30
C LYS A 263 13.62 -25.42 13.21
N ASP A 264 13.23 -25.61 11.96
CA ASP A 264 13.78 -24.88 10.81
C ASP A 264 13.14 -23.50 10.61
N ALA A 265 12.03 -23.21 11.29
CA ALA A 265 11.31 -21.96 11.12
C ALA A 265 12.03 -20.77 11.77
N MET A 266 12.63 -20.96 12.95
CA MET A 266 13.33 -19.88 13.66
C MET A 266 14.56 -19.37 12.91
N PRO A 267 15.46 -20.23 12.38
CA PRO A 267 16.55 -19.78 11.52
C PRO A 267 16.06 -19.07 10.26
N ALA A 268 15.01 -19.58 9.61
CA ALA A 268 14.43 -18.96 8.43
C ALA A 268 13.89 -17.55 8.73
N LEU A 269 13.12 -17.41 9.82
CA LEU A 269 12.59 -16.12 10.29
C LEU A 269 13.70 -15.13 10.60
N ALA A 270 14.75 -15.57 11.31
CA ALA A 270 15.89 -14.72 11.64
C ALA A 270 16.63 -14.25 10.38
N TYR A 271 16.85 -15.15 9.41
CA TYR A 271 17.46 -14.82 8.14
C TYR A 271 16.62 -13.78 7.38
N ILE A 272 15.34 -14.02 7.21
CA ILE A 272 14.42 -13.13 6.46
C ILE A 272 14.32 -11.76 7.13
N PHE A 273 14.18 -11.73 8.45
CA PHE A 273 14.14 -10.47 9.19
C PHE A 273 15.44 -9.68 8.99
N THR A 274 16.59 -10.36 9.06
CA THR A 274 17.90 -9.74 8.81
C THR A 274 17.99 -9.21 7.38
N THR A 275 17.51 -9.96 6.38
CA THR A 275 17.46 -9.51 4.98
C THR A 275 16.61 -8.25 4.83
N PHE A 276 15.42 -8.19 5.42
CA PHE A 276 14.58 -6.99 5.35
C PHE A 276 15.19 -5.82 6.09
N TYR A 277 15.79 -6.06 7.25
CA TYR A 277 16.49 -5.02 7.99
C TYR A 277 17.65 -4.41 7.19
N VAL A 278 18.50 -5.25 6.57
CA VAL A 278 19.57 -4.80 5.67
C VAL A 278 18.99 -4.09 4.45
N GLY A 279 17.93 -4.63 3.84
CA GLY A 279 17.26 -4.02 2.69
C GLY A 279 16.73 -2.62 2.99
N VAL A 280 16.00 -2.47 4.10
CA VAL A 280 15.48 -1.16 4.56
C VAL A 280 16.62 -0.19 4.84
N LYS A 281 17.73 -0.64 5.44
CA LYS A 281 18.93 0.18 5.64
C LYS A 281 19.55 0.65 4.34
N VAL A 282 19.73 -0.23 3.36
CA VAL A 282 20.30 0.11 2.06
C VAL A 282 19.42 1.13 1.35
N ILE A 283 18.10 0.93 1.35
CA ILE A 283 17.14 1.86 0.75
C ILE A 283 17.22 3.23 1.43
N ALA A 284 17.30 3.27 2.77
CA ALA A 284 17.39 4.51 3.53
C ALA A 284 18.75 5.22 3.40
N HIS A 285 19.86 4.48 3.27
CA HIS A 285 21.22 5.03 3.25
C HIS A 285 21.56 5.65 1.89
N TYR A 286 21.24 4.96 0.80
CA TYR A 286 21.58 5.42 -0.53
C TYR A 286 20.49 6.28 -1.16
N SER A 287 19.43 6.59 -0.40
CA SER A 287 18.18 7.07 -0.97
C SER A 287 17.76 6.20 -2.17
N ILE A 288 18.07 4.89 -2.22
CA ILE A 288 17.85 3.98 -3.37
C ILE A 288 16.36 3.80 -3.73
N SER A 289 15.47 4.46 -3.00
CA SER A 289 14.21 4.95 -3.58
C SER A 289 14.41 5.63 -4.96
N PHE A 290 15.60 6.19 -5.23
CA PHE A 290 15.94 6.99 -6.40
C PHE A 290 16.38 6.22 -7.64
N THR A 291 16.65 4.91 -7.60
CA THR A 291 17.23 4.24 -8.79
C THR A 291 16.44 3.02 -9.24
N ILE A 292 16.04 2.14 -8.31
CA ILE A 292 15.14 1.05 -8.66
C ILE A 292 13.69 1.52 -8.52
N CYS A 293 13.31 2.14 -7.40
CA CYS A 293 11.97 2.71 -7.23
C CYS A 293 11.71 3.94 -8.11
N ALA A 294 12.71 4.74 -8.53
CA ALA A 294 12.46 5.89 -9.42
C ALA A 294 12.11 5.51 -10.87
N LEU A 295 12.35 4.25 -11.27
CA LEU A 295 11.77 3.69 -12.49
C LEU A 295 10.26 3.48 -12.32
N PHE A 296 9.80 3.20 -11.10
CA PHE A 296 8.40 2.93 -10.77
C PHE A 296 7.64 4.20 -10.33
N THR A 297 8.08 4.88 -9.28
CA THR A 297 7.35 5.97 -8.62
C THR A 297 7.88 7.35 -9.01
N ASP A 298 6.99 8.34 -9.18
CA ASP A 298 7.40 9.70 -9.53
C ASP A 298 8.12 10.38 -8.37
N SER A 299 9.38 10.73 -8.59
CA SER A 299 10.24 11.50 -7.68
C SER A 299 9.77 12.94 -7.39
N TRP A 300 8.64 13.35 -7.95
CA TRP A 300 8.10 14.72 -7.82
C TRP A 300 7.05 14.88 -6.72
N ILE A 301 6.60 13.78 -6.09
CA ILE A 301 5.48 13.82 -5.13
C ILE A 301 5.93 14.21 -3.70
N GLU A 302 7.24 14.30 -3.44
CA GLU A 302 7.79 14.73 -2.14
C GLU A 302 8.30 16.19 -2.11
N ARG A 303 7.88 17.04 -3.07
CA ARG A 303 8.03 18.50 -2.95
C ARG A 303 6.69 19.18 -2.68
#